data_AF-A0A0B7AD79-F1
#
_entry.id   AF-A0A0B7AD79-F1
#
_cell.length_a   1.000
_cell.length_b   1.000
_cell.length_c   1.000
_cell.angle_alpha   90.00
_cell.angle_beta   90.00
_cell.angle_gamma   90.00
#
_symmetry.space_group_name_H-M   'P 1'
#
loop_
_entity.id
_entity.type
_entity.pdbx_description
1 polymer ?
#
loop_
_entity_poly.entity_id
_entity_poly.type
_entity_poly.pdbx_seq_one_letter_code
_entity_poly.pdbx_strand_id
1 'polypeptide(L)' 'ILEVNQGSLDQVDPSSSRKLCSYDYKDIEGLVHVSDYPGAVAIVYGGFGRMHLFVLEQRDELCKAIAEAGASYVGVFIR' A
#
# COMPACT_ATOMS: atom_id res chain seq x y z
N ILE A 1 -4.08 -11.09 -0.79
CA ILE A 1 -4.97 -9.91 -0.81
C ILE A 1 -4.29 -8.75 -0.10
N LEU A 2 -4.67 -7.52 -0.43
CA LEU A 2 -4.18 -6.31 0.23
C LEU A 2 -5.34 -5.73 1.05
N GLU A 3 -5.11 -5.50 2.34
CA GLU A 3 -6.12 -5.05 3.29
C GLU A 3 -5.69 -3.72 3.91
N VAL A 4 -6.51 -2.69 3.73
CA VAL A 4 -6.31 -1.36 4.33
C VAL A 4 -6.80 -1.40 5.77
N ASN A 5 -5.90 -1.19 6.73
CA ASN A 5 -6.21 -1.14 8.15
C ASN A 5 -6.02 0.27 8.71
N GLN A 6 -6.18 0.45 10.03
CA GLN A 6 -6.02 1.77 10.65
C GLN A 6 -4.55 2.24 10.71
N GLY A 7 -3.58 1.33 10.74
CA GLY A 7 -2.15 1.69 10.87
C GLY A 7 -1.25 1.28 9.71
N SER A 8 -1.72 0.35 8.87
CA SER A 8 -0.91 -0.28 7.84
C SER A 8 -1.76 -0.78 6.68
N LEU A 9 -1.11 -0.96 5.53
CA LEU A 9 -1.60 -1.86 4.49
C LEU A 9 -1.04 -3.26 4.76
N ASP A 10 -1.90 -4.27 4.84
CA ASP A 10 -1.48 -5.65 5.12
C ASP A 10 -1.61 -6.52 3.87
N GLN A 11 -0.56 -7.27 3.58
CA GLN A 11 -0.60 -8.35 2.59
C GLN A 11 -0.95 -9.64 3.31
N VAL A 12 -2.11 -10.22 2.99
CA VAL A 12 -2.61 -11.45 3.60
C VAL A 12 -2.67 -12.55 2.55
N ASP A 13 -2.22 -13.75 2.91
CA ASP A 13 -2.42 -14.93 2.08
C ASP A 13 -3.89 -15.34 2.10
N PRO A 14 -4.60 -15.33 0.96
CA PRO A 14 -6.02 -15.66 0.92
C PRO A 14 -6.33 -17.12 1.30
N SER A 15 -5.36 -18.04 1.16
CA SER A 15 -5.60 -19.46 1.43
C SER A 15 -5.54 -19.81 2.92
N SER A 16 -4.67 -19.13 3.67
CA SER A 16 -4.41 -19.41 5.09
C SER A 16 -4.84 -18.28 6.03
N SER A 17 -5.28 -17.15 5.49
CA SER A 17 -5.53 -15.90 6.23
C SER A 17 -4.32 -15.40 7.03
N ARG A 18 -3.12 -15.89 6.69
CA ARG A 18 -1.89 -15.49 7.36
C ARG A 18 -1.41 -14.16 6.78
N LYS A 19 -1.09 -13.22 7.67
CA LYS A 19 -0.39 -11.99 7.29
C LYS A 19 1.03 -12.30 6.81
N LEU A 20 1.32 -11.92 5.57
CA LEU A 20 2.62 -12.06 4.91
C LEU A 20 3.51 -10.85 5.17
N CYS A 21 2.94 -9.65 5.12
CA CYS A 21 3.66 -8.39 5.28
C CYS A 21 2.73 -7.28 5.76
N SER A 22 3.28 -6.26 6.41
CA SER A 22 2.61 -5.01 6.76
C SER A 22 3.46 -3.84 6.28
N TYR A 23 2.79 -2.85 5.69
CA TYR A 23 3.36 -1.57 5.29
C TYR A 23 2.77 -0.51 6.21
N ASP A 24 3.46 -0.20 7.31
CA ASP A 24 3.05 0.83 8.25
C ASP A 24 2.97 2.19 7.53
N TYR A 25 1.85 2.91 7.67
CA TYR A 25 1.63 4.15 6.94
C TYR A 25 2.70 5.21 7.19
N LYS A 26 3.24 5.25 8.41
CA LYS A 26 4.34 6.18 8.79
C LYS A 26 5.65 5.93 8.04
N ASP A 27 5.83 4.73 7.49
CA ASP A 27 7.06 4.29 6.83
C ASP A 27 6.86 4.15 5.30
N ILE A 28 5.65 4.49 4.80
CA ILE A 28 5.39 4.62 3.36
C ILE A 28 5.87 5.99 2.90
N GLU A 29 6.81 5.99 1.96
CA GLU A 29 7.39 7.20 1.36
C GLU A 29 6.55 7.71 0.18
N GLY A 30 5.84 6.81 -0.50
CA GLY A 30 4.93 7.16 -1.59
C GLY A 30 4.33 5.96 -2.31
N LEU A 31 3.31 6.25 -3.11
CA LEU A 31 2.60 5.31 -3.98
C LEU A 31 2.86 5.72 -5.43
N VAL A 32 3.52 4.85 -6.20
CA VAL A 32 3.96 5.17 -7.56
C VAL A 32 3.19 4.34 -8.57
N HIS A 33 2.48 5.01 -9.47
CA HIS A 33 1.87 4.34 -10.62
C HIS A 33 2.96 3.97 -11.63
N VAL A 34 2.93 2.72 -12.11
CA VAL A 34 3.88 2.25 -13.13
C VAL A 34 3.22 2.36 -14.50
N SER A 35 3.75 3.22 -15.36
CA SER A 35 3.18 3.53 -16.69
C SER A 35 3.14 2.33 -17.63
N ASP A 36 4.14 1.46 -17.51
CA ASP A 36 4.40 0.41 -18.49
C ASP A 36 3.55 -0.85 -18.24
N TYR A 37 2.79 -0.86 -17.13
CA TYR A 37 1.94 -1.98 -16.74
C TYR A 37 0.60 -1.49 -16.18
N PRO A 38 -0.51 -1.59 -16.94
CA PRO A 38 -1.83 -1.18 -16.47
C PRO A 38 -2.22 -1.84 -15.15
N GLY A 39 -2.74 -1.05 -14.20
CA GLY A 39 -3.12 -1.53 -12.86
C GLY A 39 -1.94 -1.76 -11.91
N ALA A 40 -0.70 -1.48 -12.32
CA ALA A 40 0.45 -1.60 -11.44
C ALA A 40 0.64 -0.37 -10.53
N VAL A 41 0.96 -0.64 -9.27
CA VAL A 41 1.38 0.33 -8.25
C VAL A 41 2.58 -0.21 -7.50
N ALA A 42 3.55 0.66 -7.24
CA ALA A 42 4.67 0.38 -6.35
C ALA A 42 4.50 1.16 -5.04
N ILE A 43 4.62 0.45 -3.93
CA ILE A 43 4.69 1.05 -2.59
C ILE A 43 6.17 1.27 -2.27
N VAL A 44 6.57 2.52 -2.08
CA VAL A 44 7.92 2.88 -1.64
C VAL A 44 7.96 2.82 -0.12
N TYR A 45 8.76 1.93 0.46
CA TYR A 45 8.64 1.59 1.89
C TYR A 45 9.98 1.22 2.54
N GLY A 46 10.19 1.71 3.76
CA GLY A 46 11.26 1.24 4.65
C GLY A 46 12.64 1.86 4.43
N GLY A 47 12.73 3.00 3.75
CA GLY A 47 13.98 3.69 3.46
C GLY A 47 14.67 3.19 2.19
N PHE A 48 15.60 4.01 1.69
CA PHE A 48 16.50 3.68 0.57
C PHE A 48 15.80 3.38 -0.76
N GLY A 49 14.56 3.84 -0.95
CA GLY A 49 13.84 3.70 -2.21
C GLY A 49 13.45 2.27 -2.56
N ARG A 50 13.27 1.38 -1.56
CA ARG A 50 12.79 0.02 -1.81
C ARG A 50 11.35 0.07 -2.31
N MET A 51 11.10 -0.58 -3.44
CA MET A 51 9.80 -0.60 -4.10
C MET A 51 9.17 -2.00 -4.04
N HIS A 52 7.93 -2.07 -3.59
CA HIS A 52 7.13 -3.28 -3.56
C HIS A 52 6.00 -3.16 -4.59
N LEU A 53 6.12 -3.89 -5.69
CA LEU A 53 5.22 -3.81 -6.84
C LEU A 53 4.01 -4.74 -6.68
N PHE A 54 2.83 -4.20 -6.95
CA PHE A 54 1.57 -4.92 -7.03
C PHE A 54 0.83 -4.60 -8.31
N VAL A 55 0.03 -5.55 -8.79
CA VAL A 55 -0.88 -5.39 -9.92
C VAL A 55 -2.28 -5.71 -9.44
N LEU A 56 -3.22 -4.79 -9.66
CA LEU A 56 -4.61 -4.97 -9.29
C LEU A 56 -5.53 -4.11 -10.17
N GLU A 57 -6.78 -4.55 -10.33
CA GLU A 57 -7.80 -3.82 -11.10
C GLU A 57 -8.20 -2.50 -10.41
N GLN A 58 -8.34 -2.54 -9.08
CA GLN A 58 -8.81 -1.42 -8.25
C GLN A 58 -7.65 -0.60 -7.68
N ARG A 59 -6.62 -0.35 -8.51
CA ARG A 59 -5.38 0.31 -8.09
C ARG A 59 -5.65 1.69 -7.49
N ASP A 60 -6.46 2.50 -8.18
CA ASP A 60 -6.68 3.89 -7.80
C ASP A 60 -7.54 3.98 -6.53
N GLU A 61 -8.51 3.07 -6.36
CA GLU A 61 -9.28 2.93 -5.12
C GLU A 61 -8.39 2.52 -3.94
N LEU A 62 -7.46 1.58 -4.14
CA LEU A 62 -6.51 1.18 -3.11
C LEU A 62 -5.61 2.35 -2.69
N CYS A 63 -5.04 3.08 -3.66
CA CYS A 63 -4.18 4.24 -3.38
C CYS A 63 -4.92 5.30 -2.57
N LYS A 64 -6.17 5.60 -2.96
CA LYS A 64 -7.03 6.54 -2.23
C LYS A 64 -7.31 6.06 -0.82
N ALA A 65 -7.67 4.79 -0.64
CA ALA A 65 -7.96 4.22 0.68
C ALA A 65 -6.75 4.26 1.62
N ILE A 66 -5.55 3.97 1.12
CA ILE A 66 -4.29 4.08 1.88
C ILE A 66 -4.06 5.53 2.32
N ALA A 67 -4.19 6.49 1.40
CA ALA A 67 -3.98 7.90 1.70
C ALA A 67 -4.99 8.43 2.73
N GLU A 68 -6.27 8.08 2.58
CA GLU A 68 -7.34 8.45 3.51
C GLU A 68 -7.14 7.84 4.89
N ALA A 69 -6.77 6.55 4.97
CA ALA A 69 -6.51 5.86 6.23
C ALA A 69 -5.26 6.42 6.94
N GLY A 70 -4.17 6.65 6.20
CA GLY A 70 -2.96 7.27 6.73
C GLY A 70 -3.23 8.65 7.34
N ALA A 71 -4.00 9.49 6.64
CA ALA A 71 -4.36 10.81 7.14
C ALA A 71 -5.32 10.74 8.35
N SER A 72 -6.32 9.86 8.30
CA SER A 72 -7.41 9.82 9.29
C SER A 72 -7.02 9.14 10.60
N TYR A 73 -6.19 8.10 10.55
CA TYR A 73 -5.89 7.26 11.72
C TYR A 73 -4.48 7.46 12.26
N VAL A 74 -3.52 7.83 11.43
CA VAL A 74 -2.10 7.99 11.82
C VAL A 74 -1.66 9.45 11.74
N GLY A 75 -2.33 10.29 10.94
CA GLY A 75 -1.97 11.70 10.74
C GLY A 75 -0.82 11.91 9.75
N VAL A 76 -0.61 10.96 8.83
CA VAL A 76 0.42 11.04 7.78
C VAL A 76 -0.20 11.27 6.41
N PHE A 77 0.45 12.08 5.58
CA PHE A 77 0.01 12.37 4.22
C PHE A 77 0.84 11.57 3.23
N ILE A 78 0.28 10.47 2.74
CA ILE A 78 0.90 9.61 1.71
C ILE A 78 0.50 10.15 0.33
N ARG A 79 1.45 10.21 -0.61
CA ARG A 79 1.27 10.74 -1.96
C ARG A 79 1.56 9.71 -3.03
#